data_AF-A0A165WIC0-F1
#
_entry.id   AF-A0A165WIC0-F1
#
_cell.length_a   1.000
_cell.length_b   1.000
_cell.length_c   1.000
_cell.angle_alpha   90.00
_cell.angle_beta   90.00
_cell.angle_gamma   90.00
#
_symmetry.space_group_name_H-M   'P 1'
#
loop_
_entity.id
_entity.type
_entity.pdbx_description
1 polymer ?
#
loop_
_entity_poly.entity_id
_entity_poly.type
_entity_poly.pdbx_seq_one_letter_code
_entity_poly.pdbx_strand_id
1 'polypeptide(L)'
;MHFSLECPIIKVAAIEPHIGICCPPRTIIRERVDRQIRRLNHIGPILCGFMKGPVTLTVQTNIFPPGSQVDVTFMARDGHSKAEISPISIGTTYSQPFCSQLAKHKLQYTTAYLLCAFSWSTIRVIRVDVNITYNPRLTWGKNSVCRERLRDCFVPDPLHISTEEDRALLQTQLRQMKEVYELDILMVRSWENIGLGLFEALLLCSGDELLLPRLQVIRLSAPPRWHSVRIGHGIWWSQLCNVVKQRQSGEAVRIELVGNFRICF
;
A
#
# COMPACT_ATOMS: atom_id res chain seq x y z
N MET A 1 13.39 17.71 -5.96
CA MET A 1 12.71 17.83 -7.27
C MET A 1 11.38 17.09 -7.16
N HIS A 2 10.25 17.77 -7.27
CA HIS A 2 8.91 17.16 -7.11
C HIS A 2 8.31 16.91 -8.49
N PHE A 3 8.22 15.65 -8.90
CA PHE A 3 7.49 15.27 -10.12
C PHE A 3 6.10 14.76 -9.69
N SER A 4 5.05 15.55 -9.97
CA SER A 4 3.67 15.08 -9.83
C SER A 4 3.20 14.55 -11.18
N LEU A 5 2.85 13.27 -11.24
CA LEU A 5 2.22 12.67 -12.41
C LEU A 5 0.71 12.64 -12.12
N GLU A 6 0.01 13.72 -12.46
CA GLU A 6 -1.43 13.79 -12.27
C GLU A 6 -2.12 12.76 -13.18
N CYS A 7 -2.66 11.69 -12.59
CA CYS A 7 -3.66 10.88 -13.27
C CYS A 7 -4.86 11.79 -13.56
N PRO A 8 -5.46 11.73 -14.77
CA PRO A 8 -6.66 12.49 -15.06
C PRO A 8 -7.75 12.09 -14.07
N ILE A 9 -8.08 13.02 -13.18
CA ILE A 9 -9.21 12.92 -12.26
C ILE A 9 -10.44 12.71 -13.12
N ILE A 10 -11.10 11.56 -12.97
CA ILE A 10 -12.49 11.45 -13.41
C ILE A 10 -13.28 12.37 -12.48
N LYS A 11 -13.47 13.63 -12.88
CA LYS A 11 -14.32 14.59 -12.16
C LYS A 11 -15.73 14.02 -12.17
N VAL A 12 -16.13 13.41 -11.06
CA VAL A 12 -17.54 13.07 -10.83
C VAL A 12 -18.10 14.19 -9.98
N ALA A 13 -19.12 14.87 -10.49
CA ALA A 13 -19.86 15.87 -9.75
C ALA A 13 -20.24 15.31 -8.38
N ALA A 14 -20.06 16.10 -7.33
CA ALA A 14 -20.45 15.73 -5.99
C ALA A 14 -21.96 15.43 -5.98
N ILE A 15 -22.33 14.17 -5.92
CA ILE A 15 -23.71 13.77 -5.70
C ILE A 15 -23.91 13.83 -4.18
N GLU A 16 -24.91 14.62 -3.77
CA GLU A 16 -25.34 14.78 -2.39
C GLU A 16 -25.52 13.41 -1.69
N PRO A 17 -25.34 13.35 -0.36
CA PRO A 17 -25.32 12.09 0.38
C PRO A 17 -26.74 11.54 0.53
N HIS A 18 -27.29 10.97 -0.53
CA HIS A 18 -28.48 10.15 -0.44
C HIS A 18 -28.09 8.69 -0.17
N ILE A 19 -28.50 8.25 1.01
CA ILE A 19 -28.51 6.87 1.48
C ILE A 19 -29.17 6.01 0.39
N GLY A 20 -28.40 5.12 -0.24
CA GLY A 20 -28.92 4.12 -1.20
C GLY A 20 -28.30 4.09 -2.60
N ILE A 21 -27.24 4.88 -2.89
CA ILE A 21 -26.64 4.85 -4.23
C ILE A 21 -25.70 3.63 -4.36
N CYS A 22 -26.10 2.67 -5.20
CA CYS A 22 -25.23 1.64 -5.75
C CYS A 22 -23.96 2.28 -6.31
N CYS A 23 -22.79 1.89 -5.81
CA CYS A 23 -21.51 2.34 -6.35
C CYS A 23 -21.44 1.90 -7.83
N PRO A 24 -21.43 2.82 -8.81
CA PRO A 24 -21.36 2.42 -10.20
C PRO A 24 -20.03 1.68 -10.43
N PRO A 25 -20.02 0.57 -11.18
CA PRO A 25 -18.78 -0.14 -11.51
C PRO A 25 -17.88 0.83 -12.27
N ARG A 26 -16.73 1.17 -11.70
CA ARG A 26 -15.74 2.01 -12.37
C ARG A 26 -14.74 1.10 -13.05
N THR A 27 -14.98 0.83 -14.33
CA THR A 27 -14.03 0.09 -15.15
C THR A 27 -12.78 0.95 -15.34
N ILE A 28 -11.64 0.49 -14.84
CA ILE A 28 -10.35 1.08 -15.20
C ILE A 28 -10.12 0.86 -16.69
N ILE A 29 -9.71 1.91 -17.39
CA ILE A 29 -9.25 1.80 -18.77
C ILE A 29 -7.84 1.20 -18.73
N ARG A 30 -7.75 -0.15 -18.77
CA ARG A 30 -6.49 -0.91 -18.68
C ARG A 30 -5.40 -0.40 -19.63
N GLU A 31 -5.77 0.01 -20.84
CA GLU A 31 -4.84 0.57 -21.84
C GLU A 31 -4.03 1.78 -21.33
N ARG A 32 -4.62 2.57 -20.40
CA ARG A 32 -3.92 3.71 -19.79
C ARG A 32 -2.86 3.24 -18.80
N VAL A 33 -3.15 2.19 -18.04
CA VAL A 33 -2.22 1.59 -17.08
C VAL A 33 -1.01 1.00 -17.83
N ASP A 34 -1.21 0.30 -18.94
CA ASP A 34 -0.11 -0.25 -19.74
C ASP A 34 0.82 0.83 -20.29
N ARG A 35 0.26 1.95 -20.74
CA ARG A 35 1.05 3.10 -21.20
C ARG A 35 1.84 3.72 -20.06
N GLN A 36 1.27 3.79 -18.85
CA GLN A 36 1.96 4.27 -17.66
C GLN A 36 3.09 3.32 -17.26
N ILE A 37 2.84 2.00 -17.22
CA ILE A 37 3.85 0.97 -16.92
C ILE A 37 5.06 1.12 -17.84
N ARG A 38 4.86 1.26 -19.16
CA ARG A 38 5.98 1.48 -20.10
C ARG A 38 6.80 2.73 -19.77
N ARG A 39 6.15 3.84 -19.41
CA ARG A 39 6.83 5.09 -19.02
C ARG A 39 7.58 4.94 -17.69
N LEU A 40 6.98 4.26 -16.72
CA LEU A 40 7.58 4.02 -15.40
C LEU A 40 8.81 3.12 -15.50
N ASN A 41 8.74 2.06 -16.31
CA ASN A 41 9.90 1.21 -16.61
C ASN A 41 11.02 1.99 -17.32
N HIS A 42 10.67 2.96 -18.17
CA HIS A 42 11.66 3.79 -18.84
C HIS A 42 12.35 4.79 -17.89
N ILE A 43 11.60 5.40 -16.97
CA ILE A 43 12.17 6.39 -16.03
C ILE A 43 12.88 5.73 -14.84
N GLY A 44 12.52 4.50 -14.47
CA GLY A 44 13.05 3.80 -13.30
C GLY A 44 14.59 3.78 -13.21
N PRO A 45 15.32 3.38 -14.27
CA PRO A 45 16.79 3.42 -14.28
C PRO A 45 17.37 4.82 -14.08
N ILE A 46 16.72 5.85 -14.64
CA ILE A 46 17.14 7.25 -14.48
C ILE A 46 16.98 7.69 -13.01
N LEU A 47 15.84 7.36 -12.40
CA LEU A 47 15.58 7.65 -10.98
C LEU A 47 16.57 6.92 -10.07
N CYS A 48 16.87 5.66 -10.38
CA CYS A 48 17.87 4.86 -9.66
C CYS A 48 19.26 5.52 -9.69
N GLY A 49 19.64 6.13 -10.82
CA GLY A 49 20.93 6.82 -10.97
C GLY A 49 21.13 8.04 -10.04
N PHE A 50 20.06 8.57 -9.45
CA PHE A 50 20.15 9.62 -8.44
C PHE A 50 20.41 9.09 -7.01
N MET A 51 20.31 7.78 -6.80
CA MET A 51 20.49 7.12 -5.51
C MET A 51 21.91 6.56 -5.41
N LYS A 52 22.60 6.80 -4.29
CA LYS A 52 23.99 6.38 -4.09
C LYS A 52 24.12 5.24 -3.08
N GLY A 53 23.17 5.11 -2.16
CA GLY A 53 23.19 4.12 -1.10
C GLY A 53 21.98 3.17 -1.09
N PRO A 54 21.92 2.27 -0.09
CA PRO A 54 20.72 1.53 0.27
C PRO A 54 19.50 2.44 0.35
N VAL A 55 18.44 2.01 -0.32
CA VAL A 55 17.21 2.77 -0.48
C VAL A 55 16.13 2.22 0.43
N THR A 56 15.43 3.11 1.11
CA THR A 56 14.13 2.82 1.70
C THR A 56 13.05 3.28 0.73
N LEU A 57 12.22 2.35 0.27
CA LEU A 57 11.02 2.63 -0.49
C LEU A 57 9.84 2.72 0.49
N THR A 58 9.18 3.86 0.54
CA THR A 58 7.95 4.06 1.33
C THR A 58 6.76 4.18 0.39
N VAL A 59 5.77 3.30 0.56
CA VAL A 59 4.47 3.36 -0.08
C VAL A 59 3.50 3.93 0.94
N GLN A 60 3.14 5.20 0.78
CA GLN A 60 2.30 5.92 1.72
C GLN A 60 0.91 6.14 1.16
N THR A 61 -0.11 5.70 1.91
CA THR A 61 -1.52 5.98 1.62
C THR A 61 -2.00 7.10 2.53
N ASN A 62 -2.29 8.27 1.96
CA ASN A 62 -2.92 9.39 2.64
C ASN A 62 -4.43 9.36 2.37
N ILE A 63 -5.24 9.44 3.43
CA ILE A 63 -6.70 9.50 3.33
C ILE A 63 -7.18 10.83 3.87
N PHE A 64 -8.07 11.49 3.13
CA PHE A 64 -8.64 12.78 3.47
C PHE A 64 -10.17 12.70 3.62
N PRO A 65 -10.68 12.21 4.77
CA PRO A 65 -12.11 12.25 5.06
C PRO A 65 -12.63 13.69 5.25
N PRO A 66 -13.91 13.98 4.94
CA PRO A 66 -14.93 13.11 4.37
C PRO A 66 -14.89 13.03 2.83
N GLY A 67 -13.96 13.73 2.18
CA GLY A 67 -13.92 13.91 0.72
C GLY A 67 -13.61 12.64 -0.08
N SER A 68 -13.46 11.48 0.58
CA SER A 68 -13.20 10.20 -0.07
C SER A 68 -11.92 10.18 -0.91
N GLN A 69 -11.06 11.20 -0.76
CA GLN A 69 -9.82 11.32 -1.51
C GLN A 69 -8.75 10.45 -0.85
N VAL A 70 -8.10 9.66 -1.69
CA VAL A 70 -6.97 8.81 -1.34
C VAL A 70 -5.80 9.21 -2.23
N ASP A 71 -4.70 9.62 -1.60
CA ASP A 71 -3.44 9.89 -2.28
C ASP A 71 -2.46 8.77 -1.93
N VAL A 72 -2.00 8.03 -2.94
CA VAL A 72 -0.96 7.01 -2.75
C VAL A 72 0.34 7.54 -3.34
N THR A 73 1.39 7.58 -2.52
CA THR A 73 2.71 8.09 -2.92
C THR A 73 3.79 7.03 -2.67
N PHE A 74 4.58 6.75 -3.69
CA PHE A 74 5.78 5.92 -3.63
C PHE A 74 6.98 6.84 -3.52
N MET A 75 7.77 6.68 -2.46
CA MET A 75 8.89 7.55 -2.14
C MET A 75 10.16 6.72 -1.95
N ALA A 76 11.20 7.01 -2.72
CA ALA A 76 12.52 6.45 -2.50
C ALA A 76 13.41 7.45 -1.76
N ARG A 77 14.05 7.00 -0.67
CA ARG A 77 15.01 7.78 0.12
C ARG A 77 16.32 7.03 0.24
N ASP A 78 17.42 7.75 0.01
CA ASP A 78 18.78 7.23 0.19
C ASP A 78 19.14 7.25 1.68
N GLY A 79 19.58 6.10 2.23
CA GLY A 79 20.02 5.98 3.61
C GLY A 79 21.40 6.58 3.89
N HIS A 80 22.20 6.89 2.87
CA HIS A 80 23.57 7.42 3.03
C HIS A 80 23.65 8.95 2.97
N SER A 81 22.61 9.61 2.47
CA SER A 81 22.65 11.05 2.29
C SER A 81 22.53 11.76 3.64
N LYS A 82 23.65 12.26 4.16
CA LYS A 82 23.69 13.25 5.25
C LYS A 82 23.16 14.62 4.82
N ALA A 83 23.12 14.87 3.50
CA ALA A 83 22.49 16.05 2.93
C ALA A 83 20.97 15.82 2.80
N GLU A 84 20.17 16.88 2.93
CA GLU A 84 18.72 16.91 2.71
C GLU A 84 18.34 16.63 1.23
N ILE A 85 18.79 15.50 0.66
CA ILE A 85 18.29 15.06 -0.63
C ILE A 85 16.81 14.70 -0.41
N SER A 86 15.94 15.52 -0.99
CA SER A 86 14.51 15.27 -0.97
C SER A 86 14.22 13.89 -1.56
N PRO A 87 13.30 13.12 -0.98
CA PRO A 87 12.92 11.82 -1.54
C PRO A 87 12.41 11.98 -2.97
N ILE A 88 12.68 10.99 -3.81
CA ILE A 88 12.07 10.88 -5.14
C ILE A 88 10.67 10.31 -4.93
N SER A 89 9.64 11.07 -5.27
CA SER A 89 8.25 10.68 -5.08
C SER A 89 7.49 10.58 -6.40
N ILE A 90 6.73 9.51 -6.59
CA ILE A 90 5.69 9.40 -7.62
C ILE A 90 4.41 8.96 -6.92
N GLY A 91 3.32 9.66 -7.17
CA GLY A 91 2.05 9.35 -6.56
C GLY A 91 0.89 9.49 -7.52
N THR A 92 -0.27 9.07 -7.04
CA THR A 92 -1.55 9.20 -7.72
C THR A 92 -2.63 9.51 -6.70
N THR A 93 -3.63 10.25 -7.14
CA THR A 93 -4.78 10.65 -6.34
C THR A 93 -6.03 10.09 -6.98
N TYR A 94 -6.90 9.49 -6.17
CA TYR A 94 -8.20 9.04 -6.62
C TYR A 94 -9.26 9.24 -5.54
N SER A 95 -10.52 9.34 -5.96
CA SER A 95 -11.65 9.40 -5.05
C SER A 95 -12.30 8.02 -4.94
N GLN A 96 -12.40 7.50 -3.73
CA GLN A 96 -13.06 6.25 -3.39
C GLN A 96 -14.20 6.50 -2.40
N PRO A 97 -15.47 6.22 -2.76
CA PRO A 97 -16.58 6.37 -1.83
C PRO A 97 -16.36 5.49 -0.59
N PHE A 98 -16.58 6.04 0.61
CA PHE A 98 -16.53 5.31 1.88
C PHE A 98 -17.75 4.39 2.02
N CYS A 99 -17.84 3.35 1.19
CA CYS A 99 -18.89 2.34 1.31
C CYS A 99 -18.31 1.06 1.93
N SER A 100 -18.86 0.62 3.06
CA SER A 100 -18.50 -0.66 3.70
C SER A 100 -18.72 -1.88 2.78
N GLN A 101 -19.56 -1.74 1.75
CA GLN A 101 -19.79 -2.79 0.76
C GLN A 101 -18.63 -2.98 -0.23
N LEU A 102 -17.75 -1.98 -0.42
CA LEU A 102 -16.50 -2.15 -1.19
C LEU A 102 -15.57 -3.20 -0.54
N ALA A 103 -15.63 -3.35 0.79
CA ALA A 103 -14.89 -4.39 1.49
C ALA A 103 -15.38 -5.81 1.15
N LYS A 104 -16.63 -5.97 0.70
CA LYS A 104 -17.17 -7.27 0.26
C LYS A 104 -16.94 -7.54 -1.24
N HIS A 105 -16.79 -6.52 -2.09
CA HIS A 105 -16.73 -6.67 -3.55
C HIS A 105 -15.59 -5.90 -4.25
N LYS A 106 -14.37 -6.16 -3.80
CA LYS A 106 -13.08 -5.92 -4.46
C LYS A 106 -12.74 -4.45 -4.72
N LEU A 107 -11.63 -3.99 -4.16
CA LEU A 107 -10.95 -2.79 -4.64
C LEU A 107 -10.69 -2.97 -6.13
N GLN A 108 -11.31 -2.13 -6.96
CA GLN A 108 -11.18 -2.23 -8.42
C GLN A 108 -9.88 -1.61 -8.92
N TYR A 109 -9.11 -0.95 -8.05
CA TYR A 109 -7.92 -0.18 -8.39
C TYR A 109 -6.72 -0.66 -7.60
N THR A 110 -5.63 -0.90 -8.30
CA THR A 110 -4.31 -1.11 -7.73
C THR A 110 -3.41 0.08 -8.05
N THR A 111 -2.58 0.48 -7.09
CA THR A 111 -1.45 1.39 -7.35
C THR A 111 -0.12 0.65 -7.47
N ALA A 112 -0.14 -0.69 -7.42
CA ALA A 112 1.07 -1.52 -7.46
C ALA A 112 1.91 -1.28 -8.72
N TYR A 113 1.30 -0.88 -9.84
CA TYR A 113 2.02 -0.56 -11.08
C TYR A 113 3.00 0.61 -10.92
N LEU A 114 2.83 1.49 -9.93
CA LEU A 114 3.80 2.56 -9.63
C LEU A 114 5.14 2.02 -9.13
N LEU A 115 5.18 0.79 -8.59
CA LEU A 115 6.43 0.12 -8.20
C LEU A 115 7.39 -0.07 -9.38
N CYS A 116 6.91 -0.08 -10.62
CA CYS A 116 7.75 -0.18 -11.82
C CYS A 116 8.81 0.93 -11.90
N ALA A 117 8.55 2.11 -11.32
CA ALA A 117 9.54 3.18 -11.29
C ALA A 117 10.60 2.98 -10.20
N PHE A 118 10.37 2.07 -9.24
CA PHE A 118 11.18 1.89 -8.04
C PHE A 118 11.73 0.48 -7.90
N SER A 119 11.60 -0.40 -8.88
CA SER A 119 12.02 -1.80 -8.83
C SER A 119 13.53 -1.98 -8.94
N TRP A 120 14.26 -1.47 -7.94
CA TRP A 120 15.72 -1.39 -7.95
C TRP A 120 16.33 -2.42 -7.02
N SER A 121 17.49 -2.94 -7.41
CA SER A 121 18.30 -3.84 -6.58
C SER A 121 18.93 -3.14 -5.37
N THR A 122 18.90 -1.81 -5.31
CA THR A 122 19.43 -1.04 -4.17
C THR A 122 18.42 -0.88 -3.03
N ILE A 123 17.15 -1.28 -3.23
CA ILE A 123 16.15 -1.23 -2.16
C ILE A 123 16.48 -2.26 -1.10
N ARG A 124 16.49 -1.80 0.15
CA ARG A 124 16.74 -2.61 1.34
C ARG A 124 15.53 -2.74 2.25
N VAL A 125 14.68 -1.72 2.26
CA VAL A 125 13.49 -1.66 3.11
C VAL A 125 12.30 -1.26 2.25
N ILE A 126 11.22 -2.03 2.34
CA ILE A 126 9.91 -1.62 1.82
C ILE A 126 9.06 -1.27 3.03
N ARG A 127 8.70 0.01 3.13
CA ARG A 127 7.79 0.53 4.14
C ARG A 127 6.41 0.76 3.53
N VAL A 128 5.37 0.26 4.17
CA VAL A 128 3.98 0.59 3.84
C VAL A 128 3.42 1.43 4.97
N ASP A 129 3.07 2.67 4.67
CA ASP A 129 2.66 3.67 5.64
C ASP A 129 1.25 4.18 5.34
N VAL A 130 0.53 4.60 6.38
CA VAL A 130 -0.81 5.14 6.25
C VAL A 130 -0.92 6.40 7.08
N ASN A 131 -1.43 7.46 6.45
CA ASN A 131 -1.71 8.72 7.11
C ASN A 131 -3.17 9.10 6.89
N ILE A 132 -3.89 9.35 7.98
CA ILE A 132 -5.29 9.76 7.92
C ILE A 132 -5.33 11.23 8.34
N THR A 133 -5.34 12.13 7.35
CA THR A 133 -5.35 13.57 7.58
C THR A 133 -6.78 14.08 7.53
N TYR A 134 -7.28 14.52 8.67
CA TYR A 134 -8.61 15.09 8.76
C TYR A 134 -8.60 16.55 8.34
N ASN A 135 -9.54 16.98 7.50
CA ASN A 135 -9.75 18.39 7.24
C ASN A 135 -10.71 18.97 8.31
N PRO A 136 -10.21 19.75 9.30
CA PRO A 136 -11.05 20.30 10.36
C PRO A 136 -12.07 21.34 9.86
N ARG A 137 -11.94 21.86 8.63
CA ARG A 137 -12.86 22.88 8.09
C ARG A 137 -14.20 22.31 7.61
N LEU A 138 -14.27 21.02 7.29
CA LEU A 138 -15.52 20.35 6.86
C LEU A 138 -16.39 19.86 8.04
N THR A 139 -15.95 20.11 9.27
CA THR A 139 -16.35 19.31 10.44
C THR A 139 -16.87 20.20 11.57
N TRP A 140 -17.03 21.49 11.27
CA TRP A 140 -17.71 22.51 12.07
C TRP A 140 -19.25 22.38 12.04
N GLY A 141 -19.76 21.17 11.78
CA GLY A 141 -21.14 20.80 12.08
C GLY A 141 -21.12 19.81 13.24
N LYS A 142 -21.35 20.32 14.46
CA LYS A 142 -21.58 19.74 15.81
C LYS A 142 -21.95 18.24 16.00
N ASN A 143 -21.46 17.30 15.20
CA ASN A 143 -21.78 15.89 15.33
C ASN A 143 -20.54 15.10 15.79
N SER A 144 -20.56 14.68 17.05
CA SER A 144 -19.67 13.68 17.67
C SER A 144 -19.48 12.41 16.82
N VAL A 145 -20.42 12.13 15.91
CA VAL A 145 -20.39 11.12 14.85
C VAL A 145 -19.12 11.17 13.99
N CYS A 146 -18.54 12.36 13.81
CA CYS A 146 -17.14 12.65 13.47
C CYS A 146 -16.10 11.56 13.77
N ARG A 147 -15.87 11.40 15.08
CA ARG A 147 -14.78 10.58 15.63
C ARG A 147 -15.11 9.10 15.59
N GLU A 148 -16.39 8.73 15.66
CA GLU A 148 -16.83 7.34 15.53
C GLU A 148 -16.73 6.84 14.08
N ARG A 149 -16.86 7.71 13.07
CA ARG A 149 -16.66 7.32 11.67
C ARG A 149 -15.20 6.99 11.31
N LEU A 150 -14.22 7.48 12.08
CA LEU A 150 -12.82 7.05 11.94
C LEU A 150 -12.63 5.56 12.31
N ARG A 151 -13.53 4.99 13.13
CA ARG A 151 -13.49 3.57 13.52
C ARG A 151 -13.71 2.63 12.32
N ASP A 152 -14.39 3.13 11.29
CA ASP A 152 -14.80 2.39 10.09
C ASP A 152 -14.20 2.98 8.80
N CYS A 153 -13.20 3.86 8.90
CA CYS A 153 -12.52 4.38 7.72
C CYS A 153 -11.82 3.23 7.00
N PHE A 154 -12.39 2.82 5.87
CA PHE A 154 -11.77 1.87 4.96
C PHE A 154 -10.49 2.49 4.41
N VAL A 155 -9.35 1.88 4.75
CA VAL A 155 -8.05 2.21 4.16
C VAL A 155 -7.75 1.16 3.09
N PRO A 156 -7.63 1.55 1.81
CA PRO A 156 -7.22 0.62 0.77
C PRO A 156 -5.77 0.21 0.97
N ASP A 157 -5.47 -1.05 0.69
CA ASP A 157 -4.09 -1.49 0.52
C ASP A 157 -3.53 -0.90 -0.80
N PRO A 158 -2.46 -0.09 -0.75
CA PRO A 158 -1.89 0.50 -1.97
C PRO A 158 -1.31 -0.55 -2.92
N LEU A 159 -0.99 -1.74 -2.42
CA LEU A 159 -0.45 -2.86 -3.20
C LEU A 159 -1.50 -3.93 -3.48
N HIS A 160 -2.79 -3.60 -3.36
CA HIS A 160 -3.88 -4.54 -3.58
C HIS A 160 -3.76 -5.23 -4.94
N ILE A 161 -3.94 -6.55 -4.95
CA ILE A 161 -3.97 -7.37 -6.16
C ILE A 161 -5.43 -7.57 -6.54
N SER A 162 -5.85 -7.00 -7.67
CA SER A 162 -7.22 -7.15 -8.15
C SER A 162 -7.34 -8.22 -9.24
N THR A 163 -6.25 -8.49 -9.96
CA THR A 163 -6.19 -9.43 -11.08
C THR A 163 -4.89 -10.25 -11.10
N GLU A 164 -4.86 -11.28 -11.95
CA GLU A 164 -3.66 -12.08 -12.19
C GLU A 164 -2.50 -11.24 -12.74
N GLU A 165 -2.81 -10.29 -13.63
CA GLU A 165 -1.82 -9.41 -14.24
C GLU A 165 -1.20 -8.46 -13.20
N ASP A 166 -2.00 -7.93 -12.25
CA ASP A 166 -1.49 -7.12 -11.13
C ASP A 166 -0.50 -7.94 -10.30
N ARG A 167 -0.84 -9.21 -10.03
CA ARG A 167 0.03 -10.13 -9.30
C ARG A 167 1.34 -10.36 -10.04
N ALA A 168 1.26 -10.74 -11.31
CA ALA A 168 2.44 -10.99 -12.14
C ALA A 168 3.34 -9.75 -12.23
N LEU A 169 2.75 -8.57 -12.34
CA LEU A 169 3.46 -7.29 -12.35
C LEU A 169 4.16 -7.04 -11.03
N LEU A 170 3.45 -7.14 -9.90
CA LEU A 170 4.00 -6.94 -8.57
C LEU A 170 5.14 -7.92 -8.29
N GLN A 171 4.94 -9.22 -8.57
CA GLN A 171 5.99 -10.23 -8.44
C GLN A 171 7.22 -9.91 -9.29
N THR A 172 7.02 -9.45 -10.54
CA THR A 172 8.13 -9.03 -11.41
C THR A 172 8.92 -7.87 -10.81
N GLN A 173 8.26 -6.89 -10.19
CA GLN A 173 8.97 -5.79 -9.51
C GLN A 173 9.72 -6.28 -8.26
N LEU A 174 9.10 -7.16 -7.46
CA LEU A 174 9.73 -7.73 -6.27
C LEU A 174 10.96 -8.59 -6.61
N ARG A 175 10.96 -9.28 -7.76
CA ARG A 175 12.15 -10.03 -8.26
C ARG A 175 13.38 -9.15 -8.48
N GLN A 176 13.18 -7.88 -8.79
CA GLN A 176 14.27 -6.93 -9.02
C GLN A 176 14.83 -6.38 -7.69
N MET A 177 14.02 -6.41 -6.63
CA MET A 177 14.36 -5.93 -5.28
C MET A 177 14.94 -7.07 -4.40
N LYS A 178 15.88 -7.86 -4.93
CA LYS A 178 16.40 -9.07 -4.25
C LYS A 178 17.06 -8.81 -2.89
N GLU A 179 17.51 -7.59 -2.72
CA GLU A 179 18.32 -7.07 -1.64
C GLU A 179 17.49 -6.52 -0.45
N VAL A 180 16.16 -6.58 -0.54
CA VAL A 180 15.25 -6.22 0.55
C VAL A 180 15.44 -7.18 1.72
N TYR A 181 15.79 -6.62 2.87
CA TYR A 181 15.97 -7.36 4.11
C TYR A 181 14.84 -7.10 5.12
N GLU A 182 14.07 -6.03 4.95
CA GLU A 182 13.01 -5.64 5.89
C GLU A 182 11.73 -5.19 5.17
N LEU A 183 10.59 -5.70 5.66
CA LEU A 183 9.26 -5.15 5.40
C LEU A 183 8.78 -4.44 6.67
N ASP A 184 8.42 -3.17 6.56
CA ASP A 184 7.93 -2.34 7.67
C ASP A 184 6.52 -1.84 7.35
N ILE A 185 5.50 -2.46 7.94
CA ILE A 185 4.10 -2.27 7.53
C ILE A 185 3.31 -1.67 8.69
N LEU A 186 2.73 -0.49 8.45
CA LEU A 186 1.78 0.12 9.35
C LEU A 186 0.40 -0.52 9.19
N MET A 187 0.01 -1.36 10.14
CA MET A 187 -1.24 -2.12 10.10
C MET A 187 -2.46 -1.26 10.45
N VAL A 188 -3.50 -1.39 9.63
CA VAL A 188 -4.84 -0.82 9.84
C VAL A 188 -5.89 -1.93 9.91
N ARG A 189 -6.99 -1.66 10.63
CA ARG A 189 -8.06 -2.64 10.84
C ARG A 189 -8.73 -3.11 9.56
N SER A 190 -8.87 -2.26 8.54
CA SER A 190 -9.49 -2.66 7.26
C SER A 190 -8.74 -3.83 6.60
N TRP A 191 -7.42 -3.91 6.78
CA TRP A 191 -6.57 -4.96 6.23
C TRP A 191 -6.76 -6.31 6.92
N GLU A 192 -7.43 -6.37 8.08
CA GLU A 192 -7.74 -7.65 8.73
C GLU A 192 -8.52 -8.59 7.81
N ASN A 193 -9.50 -8.03 7.10
CA ASN A 193 -10.43 -8.80 6.30
C ASN A 193 -10.09 -8.83 4.81
N ILE A 194 -9.30 -7.87 4.31
CA ILE A 194 -8.92 -7.83 2.89
C ILE A 194 -7.54 -8.44 2.63
N GLY A 195 -6.70 -8.58 3.66
CA GLY A 195 -5.32 -9.02 3.52
C GLY A 195 -4.39 -7.92 3.01
N LEU A 196 -3.21 -8.34 2.58
CA LEU A 196 -2.16 -7.49 2.03
C LEU A 196 -1.71 -8.08 0.69
N GLY A 197 -1.83 -7.32 -0.38
CA GLY A 197 -1.40 -7.70 -1.72
C GLY A 197 0.11 -7.97 -1.78
N LEU A 198 0.91 -7.31 -0.94
CA LEU A 198 2.32 -7.65 -0.78
C LEU A 198 2.51 -9.09 -0.28
N PHE A 199 1.76 -9.53 0.74
CA PHE A 199 1.85 -10.90 1.22
C PHE A 199 1.29 -11.89 0.21
N GLU A 200 0.18 -11.55 -0.44
CA GLU A 200 -0.40 -12.36 -1.51
C GLU A 200 0.58 -12.59 -2.67
N ALA A 201 1.31 -11.55 -3.11
CA ALA A 201 2.34 -11.69 -4.14
C ALA A 201 3.48 -12.64 -3.72
N LEU A 202 3.92 -12.56 -2.46
CA LEU A 202 4.98 -13.41 -1.92
C LEU A 202 4.53 -14.89 -1.85
N LEU A 203 3.28 -15.12 -1.43
CA LEU A 203 2.70 -16.45 -1.26
C LEU A 203 2.48 -17.19 -2.56
N LEU A 204 1.95 -16.47 -3.56
CA LEU A 204 1.49 -17.05 -4.81
C LEU A 204 2.60 -17.07 -5.88
N CYS A 205 3.87 -16.99 -5.47
CA CYS A 205 4.98 -17.18 -6.39
C CYS A 205 5.06 -18.66 -6.78
N SER A 206 5.13 -18.93 -8.09
CA SER A 206 5.14 -20.28 -8.63
C SER A 206 6.49 -20.99 -8.42
N GLY A 207 6.45 -22.27 -8.05
CA GLY A 207 7.63 -23.14 -7.96
C GLY A 207 8.50 -22.89 -6.72
N ASP A 208 9.79 -23.19 -6.84
CA ASP A 208 10.79 -23.02 -5.77
C ASP A 208 11.36 -21.59 -5.70
N GLU A 209 10.82 -20.66 -6.50
CA GLU A 209 11.31 -19.28 -6.51
C GLU A 209 10.93 -18.55 -5.21
N LEU A 210 11.96 -18.02 -4.53
CA LEU A 210 11.79 -17.20 -3.34
C LEU A 210 11.92 -15.70 -3.68
N LEU A 211 10.78 -15.00 -3.77
CA LEU A 211 10.77 -13.54 -3.89
C LEU A 211 11.38 -12.89 -2.65
N LEU A 212 12.17 -11.82 -2.81
CA LEU A 212 12.89 -11.15 -1.72
C LEU A 212 13.77 -12.11 -0.89
N PRO A 213 14.73 -12.83 -1.50
CA PRO A 213 15.47 -13.90 -0.83
C PRO A 213 16.24 -13.45 0.42
N ARG A 214 16.57 -12.16 0.54
CA ARG A 214 17.28 -11.57 1.68
C ARG A 214 16.37 -11.10 2.82
N LEU A 215 15.05 -11.27 2.72
CA LEU A 215 14.11 -10.82 3.74
C LEU A 215 14.36 -11.54 5.07
N GLN A 216 14.68 -10.77 6.10
CA GLN A 216 14.97 -11.25 7.45
C GLN A 216 14.00 -10.72 8.50
N VAL A 217 13.40 -9.54 8.28
CA VAL A 217 12.50 -8.90 9.25
C VAL A 217 11.19 -8.51 8.60
N ILE A 218 10.08 -8.90 9.22
CA ILE A 218 8.75 -8.33 8.94
C ILE A 218 8.30 -7.62 10.22
N ARG A 219 8.38 -6.29 10.20
CA ARG A 219 7.88 -5.43 11.27
C ARG A 219 6.47 -4.97 10.93
N LEU A 220 5.55 -5.21 11.85
CA LEU A 220 4.17 -4.77 11.78
C LEU A 220 3.91 -3.80 12.92
N SER A 221 3.48 -2.59 12.59
CA SER A 221 3.26 -1.52 13.55
C SER A 221 1.79 -1.12 13.58
N ALA A 222 1.17 -1.08 14.76
CA ALA A 222 -0.22 -0.64 14.94
C ALA A 222 -0.25 0.63 15.83
N PRO A 223 -0.62 1.81 15.31
CA PRO A 223 -0.62 3.05 16.09
C PRO A 223 -1.54 2.97 17.31
N PRO A 224 -1.12 3.50 18.48
CA PRO A 224 -1.92 3.47 19.70
C PRO A 224 -3.23 4.26 19.61
N ARG A 225 -3.30 5.22 18.68
CA ARG A 225 -4.48 6.03 18.42
C ARG A 225 -5.51 5.33 17.52
N TRP A 226 -5.17 4.18 16.96
CA TRP A 226 -6.02 3.42 16.04
C TRP A 226 -6.63 2.20 16.73
N HIS A 227 -7.60 1.56 16.07
CA HIS A 227 -8.19 0.33 16.61
C HIS A 227 -7.15 -0.77 16.68
N SER A 228 -7.23 -1.58 17.72
CA SER A 228 -6.33 -2.71 17.88
C SER A 228 -6.48 -3.67 16.71
N VAL A 229 -5.35 -4.04 16.10
CA VAL A 229 -5.33 -5.07 15.04
C VAL A 229 -5.26 -6.44 15.69
N ARG A 230 -6.15 -7.36 15.27
CA ARG A 230 -6.30 -8.68 15.87
C ARG A 230 -5.28 -9.68 15.34
N ILE A 231 -4.43 -10.19 16.23
CA ILE A 231 -3.52 -11.32 16.00
C ILE A 231 -4.33 -12.62 16.08
N GLY A 232 -4.01 -13.61 15.24
CA GLY A 232 -4.70 -14.90 15.23
C GLY A 232 -5.96 -14.93 14.35
N HIS A 233 -6.34 -13.80 13.76
CA HIS A 233 -7.58 -13.67 13.00
C HIS A 233 -7.37 -12.87 11.69
N GLY A 234 -8.17 -13.18 10.68
CA GLY A 234 -8.24 -12.43 9.43
C GLY A 234 -7.32 -12.97 8.33
N ILE A 235 -7.52 -12.44 7.12
CA ILE A 235 -6.79 -12.86 5.92
C ILE A 235 -5.29 -12.54 6.07
N TRP A 236 -4.97 -11.35 6.57
CA TRP A 236 -3.58 -10.89 6.73
C TRP A 236 -2.74 -11.83 7.62
N TRP A 237 -3.32 -12.37 8.70
CA TRP A 237 -2.61 -13.24 9.64
C TRP A 237 -2.31 -14.60 9.01
N SER A 238 -3.28 -15.16 8.28
CA SER A 238 -3.10 -16.39 7.51
C SER A 238 -2.01 -16.20 6.45
N GLN A 239 -2.06 -15.08 5.72
CA GLN A 239 -1.06 -14.70 4.73
C GLN A 239 0.34 -14.61 5.36
N LEU A 240 0.48 -13.88 6.48
CA LEU A 240 1.76 -13.75 7.19
C LEU A 240 2.31 -15.11 7.61
N CYS A 241 1.49 -15.94 8.26
CA CYS A 241 1.89 -17.28 8.68
C CYS A 241 2.40 -18.11 7.51
N ASN A 242 1.73 -18.05 6.37
CA ASN A 242 2.12 -18.81 5.19
C ASN A 242 3.41 -18.25 4.53
N VAL A 243 3.61 -16.93 4.52
CA VAL A 243 4.87 -16.31 4.04
C VAL A 243 6.04 -16.80 4.89
N VAL A 244 5.85 -16.83 6.21
CA VAL A 244 6.88 -17.32 7.15
C VAL A 244 7.13 -18.82 6.96
N LYS A 245 6.09 -19.64 6.79
CA LYS A 245 6.24 -21.08 6.54
C LYS A 245 7.01 -21.38 5.26
N GLN A 246 6.72 -20.68 4.16
CA GLN A 246 7.41 -20.85 2.89
C GLN A 246 8.92 -20.54 3.00
N ARG A 247 9.33 -19.75 3.98
CA ARG A 247 10.73 -19.37 4.25
C ARG A 247 11.50 -20.38 5.11
N GLN A 248 10.81 -21.32 5.76
CA GLN A 248 11.45 -22.24 6.72
C GLN A 248 12.46 -23.22 6.09
N SER A 249 12.56 -23.28 4.76
CA SER A 249 13.64 -23.96 4.05
C SER A 249 14.98 -23.20 4.03
N GLY A 250 15.02 -21.95 4.54
CA GLY A 250 16.21 -21.09 4.58
C GLY A 250 16.39 -20.35 5.92
N GLU A 251 16.90 -19.11 5.86
CA GLU A 251 17.06 -18.24 7.04
C GLU A 251 15.69 -17.88 7.67
N ALA A 252 15.58 -17.98 9.00
CA ALA A 252 14.35 -17.69 9.71
C ALA A 252 13.99 -16.20 9.62
N VAL A 253 12.76 -15.89 9.19
CA VAL A 253 12.22 -14.53 9.18
C VAL A 253 11.72 -14.16 10.56
N ARG A 254 12.27 -13.08 11.13
CA ARG A 254 11.84 -12.52 12.41
C ARG A 254 10.59 -11.65 12.23
N ILE A 255 9.56 -11.93 13.03
CA ILE A 255 8.34 -11.12 13.10
C ILE A 255 8.42 -10.18 14.31
N GLU A 256 8.25 -8.88 14.06
CA GLU A 256 8.17 -7.86 15.11
C GLU A 256 6.77 -7.25 15.10
N LEU A 257 6.05 -7.31 16.23
CA LEU A 257 4.75 -6.68 16.40
C LEU A 257 4.91 -5.51 17.36
N VAL A 258 4.66 -4.28 16.90
CA VAL A 258 4.87 -3.05 17.67
C VAL A 258 3.58 -2.25 17.80
N GLY A 259 3.16 -1.98 19.03
CA GLY A 259 2.03 -1.10 19.31
C GLY A 259 0.72 -1.84 19.59
N ASN A 260 -0.40 -1.28 19.12
CA ASN A 260 -1.75 -1.66 19.53
C ASN A 260 -2.26 -2.92 18.83
N PHE A 261 -1.70 -4.07 19.18
CA PHE A 261 -2.21 -5.38 18.76
C PHE A 261 -3.00 -6.06 19.88
N ARG A 262 -4.01 -6.85 19.49
CA ARG A 262 -4.81 -7.66 20.42
C ARG A 262 -4.74 -9.13 20.01
N ILE A 263 -4.37 -10.00 20.94
CA ILE A 263 -4.39 -11.46 20.74
C ILE A 263 -5.83 -11.95 20.83
N CYS A 264 -6.26 -12.73 19.85
CA CYS A 264 -7.51 -13.47 19.87
C CYS A 264 -7.20 -14.96 20.04
N PHE A 265 -7.82 -15.58 21.05
CA PHE A 265 -7.82 -17.03 21.27
C PHE A 265 -9.18 -17.60 20.86
#